data_AF-A0A928A5F9-F1
#
_entry.id   AF-A0A928A5F9-F1
#
_cell.length_a   1.000
_cell.length_b   1.000
_cell.length_c   1.000
_cell.angle_alpha   90.00
_cell.angle_beta   90.00
_cell.angle_gamma   90.00
#
_symmetry.space_group_name_H-M   'P 1'
#
loop_
_entity.id
_entity.type
_entity.pdbx_description
1 polymer ?
#
loop_
_entity_poly.entity_id
_entity_poly.type
_entity_poly.pdbx_seq_one_letter_code
_entity_poly.pdbx_strand_id
1 'polypeptide(L)'
;MIKTDEDALICDLAETYHIYNYRQLPADLVAVFSVGLRENSRIKMAMSGQRVPLETMLLASIADRVGILAWQNTEDGHKGRNAPKEFVSILTEEPKERKESVFKSGEDFENARARILKDLEVNNGN
;
A
#
# COMPACT_ATOMS: atom_id res chain seq x y z
N MET A 1 13.44 -7.99 15.41
CA MET A 1 12.39 -7.42 16.28
C MET A 1 12.84 -6.07 16.80
N ILE A 2 13.52 -5.94 17.95
CA ILE A 2 13.90 -4.61 18.51
C ILE A 2 14.61 -3.71 17.48
N LYS A 3 15.63 -4.22 16.76
CA LYS A 3 16.33 -3.45 15.72
C LYS A 3 15.45 -3.06 14.52
N THR A 4 14.42 -3.86 14.23
CA THR A 4 13.51 -3.65 13.11
C THR A 4 12.55 -2.51 13.43
N ASP A 5 11.87 -2.62 14.57
CA ASP A 5 10.90 -1.64 15.06
C ASP A 5 10.59 -1.97 16.54
N GLU A 6 11.19 -1.23 17.48
CA GLU A 6 11.01 -1.46 18.92
C GLU A 6 9.60 -1.04 19.38
N ASP A 7 9.03 0.01 18.79
CA ASP A 7 7.72 0.54 19.14
C ASP A 7 6.60 -0.40 18.71
N ALA A 8 6.70 -0.98 17.51
CA ALA A 8 5.78 -2.02 17.05
C ALA A 8 5.81 -3.24 17.97
N LEU A 9 7.00 -3.67 18.40
CA LEU A 9 7.13 -4.78 19.35
C LEU A 9 6.48 -4.46 20.69
N ILE A 10 6.67 -3.25 21.23
CA ILE A 10 6.02 -2.82 22.48
C ILE A 10 4.50 -2.84 22.33
N CYS A 11 3.98 -2.30 21.23
CA CYS A 11 2.55 -2.30 20.95
C CYS A 11 1.98 -3.72 20.88
N ASP A 12 2.66 -4.64 20.19
CA ASP A 12 2.19 -6.02 20.02
C ASP A 12 2.23 -6.80 21.34
N LEU A 13 3.26 -6.59 22.18
CA LEU A 13 3.36 -7.18 23.52
C LEU A 13 2.28 -6.64 24.47
N ALA A 14 2.00 -5.34 24.39
CA ALA A 14 0.92 -4.71 25.15
C ALA A 14 -0.46 -5.24 24.71
N GLU A 15 -0.71 -5.30 23.40
CA GLU A 15 -1.99 -5.76 22.84
C GLU A 15 -2.26 -7.25 23.13
N THR A 16 -1.23 -8.11 23.03
CA THR A 16 -1.40 -9.57 23.14
C THR A 16 -1.30 -10.06 24.58
N TYR A 17 -0.34 -9.54 25.34
CA TYR A 17 0.03 -10.07 26.65
C TYR A 17 -0.13 -9.06 27.80
N HIS A 18 -0.54 -7.82 27.51
CA HIS A 18 -0.65 -6.73 28.48
C HIS A 18 0.70 -6.37 29.15
N ILE A 19 1.80 -6.56 28.42
CA ILE A 19 3.15 -6.23 28.88
C ILE A 19 3.51 -4.82 28.37
N TYR A 20 3.36 -3.82 29.24
CA TYR A 20 3.63 -2.42 28.89
C TYR A 20 5.10 -2.01 29.03
N ASN A 21 5.86 -2.73 29.85
CA ASN A 21 7.30 -2.51 30.02
C ASN A 21 8.04 -3.84 30.05
N TYR A 22 8.38 -4.36 28.87
CA TYR A 22 9.07 -5.65 28.75
C TYR A 22 10.48 -5.63 29.34
N ARG A 23 11.09 -4.46 29.57
CA ARG A 23 12.45 -4.36 30.15
C ARG A 23 12.51 -4.83 31.60
N GLN A 24 11.35 -4.99 32.26
CA GLN A 24 11.25 -5.57 33.61
C GLN A 24 11.29 -7.11 33.60
N LEU A 25 11.20 -7.74 32.43
CA LEU A 25 11.18 -9.18 32.27
C LEU A 25 12.54 -9.72 31.81
N PRO A 26 12.86 -10.99 32.12
CA PRO A 26 14.03 -11.66 31.56
C PRO A 26 14.02 -11.65 30.03
N ALA A 27 15.19 -11.45 29.41
CA ALA A 27 15.30 -11.26 27.97
C ALA A 27 14.89 -12.51 27.16
N ASP A 28 15.17 -13.70 27.70
CA ASP A 28 14.75 -14.99 27.14
C ASP A 28 13.22 -15.12 27.14
N LEU A 29 12.56 -14.72 28.23
CA LEU A 29 11.10 -14.73 28.33
C LEU A 29 10.46 -13.75 27.33
N VAL A 30 11.01 -12.54 27.20
CA VAL A 30 10.55 -11.57 26.21
C VAL A 30 10.72 -12.12 24.80
N ALA A 31 11.82 -12.81 24.50
CA ALA A 31 12.04 -13.42 23.20
C ALA A 31 10.97 -14.50 22.88
N VAL A 32 10.62 -15.34 23.86
CA VAL A 32 9.54 -16.33 23.71
C VAL A 32 8.21 -15.67 23.39
N PHE A 33 7.83 -14.62 24.13
CA PHE A 33 6.59 -13.88 23.84
C PHE A 33 6.61 -13.22 22.48
N SER A 34 7.74 -12.61 22.11
CA SER A 34 7.88 -11.92 20.83
C SER A 34 7.77 -12.88 19.64
N VAL A 35 8.37 -14.07 19.73
CA VAL A 35 8.24 -15.13 18.72
C VAL A 35 6.82 -15.70 18.67
N GLY A 36 6.14 -15.76 19.83
CA GLY A 36 4.77 -16.25 19.97
C GLY A 36 3.67 -15.30 19.46
N LEU A 37 4.00 -14.07 19.07
CA LEU A 37 3.05 -13.14 18.47
C LEU A 37 2.42 -13.72 17.19
N ARG A 38 1.21 -13.29 16.84
CA ARG A 38 0.54 -13.71 15.59
C ARG A 38 1.33 -13.22 14.36
N GLU A 39 1.26 -13.95 13.25
CA GLU A 39 1.99 -13.61 12.01
C GLU A 39 1.61 -12.22 11.45
N ASN A 40 0.37 -11.78 11.68
CA ASN A 40 -0.11 -10.45 11.31
C ASN A 40 0.14 -9.37 12.39
N SER A 41 0.94 -9.66 13.41
CA SER A 41 1.42 -8.63 14.37
C SER A 41 2.30 -7.62 13.64
N ARG A 42 2.32 -6.37 14.14
CA ARG A 42 3.03 -5.27 13.48
C ARG A 42 4.50 -5.59 13.29
N ILE A 43 5.15 -6.14 14.32
CA ILE A 43 6.57 -6.48 14.27
C ILE A 43 6.88 -7.62 13.30
N LYS A 44 6.01 -8.64 13.22
CA LYS A 44 6.21 -9.75 12.28
C LYS A 44 5.97 -9.31 10.84
N MET A 45 4.95 -8.47 10.61
CA MET A 45 4.72 -7.85 9.30
C MET A 45 5.86 -6.92 8.88
N ALA A 46 6.37 -6.08 9.79
CA ALA A 46 7.52 -5.21 9.52
C ALA A 46 8.78 -6.03 9.20
N MET A 47 9.01 -7.14 9.91
CA MET A 47 10.13 -8.04 9.63
C MET A 47 9.99 -8.81 8.32
N SER A 48 8.77 -9.15 7.88
CA SER A 48 8.53 -9.81 6.60
C SER A 48 8.48 -8.84 5.42
N GLY A 49 8.51 -7.52 5.67
CA GLY A 49 8.35 -6.49 4.65
C GLY A 49 6.94 -6.44 4.05
N GLN A 50 5.97 -7.12 4.66
CA GLN A 50 4.60 -7.17 4.17
C GLN A 50 3.82 -5.95 4.66
N ARG A 51 3.17 -5.25 3.72
CA ARG A 51 2.29 -4.11 4.02
C ARG A 51 0.89 -4.54 4.49
N VAL A 52 0.44 -5.71 4.06
CA VAL A 52 -0.87 -6.27 4.37
C VAL A 52 -0.74 -7.72 4.82
N PRO A 53 -1.65 -8.22 5.68
CA PRO A 53 -1.67 -9.63 6.08
C PRO A 53 -1.79 -10.56 4.86
N LEU A 54 -1.22 -11.76 4.97
CA LEU A 54 -1.27 -12.77 3.90
C LEU A 54 -2.71 -13.11 3.51
N GLU A 55 -3.60 -13.23 4.48
CA GLU A 55 -5.02 -13.51 4.26
C GLU A 55 -5.68 -12.41 3.43
N THR A 56 -5.39 -11.14 3.74
CA THR A 56 -5.86 -10.00 2.94
C THR A 56 -5.32 -10.07 1.51
N MET A 57 -4.06 -10.47 1.34
CA MET A 57 -3.47 -10.62 0.02
C MET A 57 -4.11 -11.75 -0.80
N LEU A 58 -4.41 -12.88 -0.16
CA LEU A 58 -5.12 -13.99 -0.78
C LEU A 58 -6.54 -13.58 -1.17
N LEU A 59 -7.26 -12.86 -0.31
CA LEU A 59 -8.60 -12.34 -0.60
C LEU A 59 -8.59 -11.37 -1.77
N ALA A 60 -7.65 -10.42 -1.81
CA ALA A 60 -7.48 -9.51 -2.94
C ALA A 60 -7.21 -10.27 -4.25
N SER A 61 -6.33 -11.28 -4.20
CA SER A 61 -6.01 -12.11 -5.36
C SER A 61 -7.20 -12.93 -5.87
N ILE A 62 -8.06 -13.40 -4.97
CA ILE A 62 -9.32 -14.08 -5.34
C ILE A 62 -10.28 -13.06 -5.96
N ALA A 63 -10.46 -11.89 -5.35
CA ALA A 63 -11.33 -10.84 -5.85
C ALA A 63 -10.92 -10.38 -7.25
N ASP A 64 -9.62 -10.23 -7.51
CA ASP A 64 -9.08 -9.85 -8.83
C ASP A 64 -9.42 -10.90 -9.90
N ARG A 65 -9.15 -12.18 -9.61
CA ARG A 65 -9.45 -13.28 -10.53
C ARG A 65 -10.96 -13.36 -10.83
N VAL A 66 -11.80 -13.25 -9.81
CA VAL A 66 -13.26 -13.29 -9.97
C VAL A 66 -13.75 -12.06 -10.74
N GLY A 67 -13.23 -10.87 -10.44
CA GLY A 67 -13.59 -9.62 -11.12
C GLY A 67 -13.25 -9.66 -12.60
N ILE A 68 -12.06 -10.16 -12.95
CA ILE A 68 -11.64 -10.35 -14.35
C ILE A 68 -12.55 -11.35 -15.06
N LEU A 69 -12.84 -12.51 -14.45
CA LEU A 69 -13.73 -13.51 -15.03
C LEU A 69 -15.14 -12.95 -15.27
N ALA A 70 -15.69 -12.22 -14.31
CA ALA A 70 -16.99 -11.55 -14.46
C ALA A 70 -16.96 -10.53 -15.60
N TRP A 71 -15.91 -9.69 -15.64
CA TRP A 71 -15.71 -8.69 -16.69
C TRP A 71 -15.58 -9.31 -18.09
N GLN A 72 -14.85 -10.42 -18.25
CA GLN A 72 -14.69 -11.13 -19.52
C GLN A 72 -16.02 -11.62 -20.12
N ASN A 73 -17.06 -11.80 -19.29
CA ASN A 73 -18.40 -12.20 -19.72
C ASN A 73 -19.32 -10.99 -20.01
N THR A 74 -18.77 -9.78 -20.11
CA THR A 74 -19.51 -8.57 -20.45
C THR A 74 -19.20 -8.10 -21.88
N GLU A 75 -20.06 -7.24 -22.44
CA GLU A 75 -19.80 -6.55 -23.71
C GLU A 75 -18.47 -5.79 -23.73
N ASP A 76 -18.12 -5.18 -22.60
CA ASP A 76 -16.87 -4.44 -22.43
C ASP A 76 -15.67 -5.39 -22.40
N GLY A 77 -15.81 -6.55 -21.73
CA GLY A 77 -14.83 -7.63 -21.74
C GLY A 77 -14.51 -8.13 -23.14
N HIS A 78 -15.53 -8.42 -23.95
CA HIS A 78 -15.35 -8.85 -25.34
C HIS A 78 -14.68 -7.79 -26.23
N LYS A 79 -14.86 -6.50 -25.92
CA LYS A 79 -14.25 -5.36 -26.62
C LYS A 79 -12.92 -4.91 -26.00
N GLY A 80 -12.47 -5.54 -24.92
CA GLY A 80 -11.24 -5.21 -24.21
C GLY A 80 -11.24 -3.82 -23.55
N ARG A 81 -12.41 -3.31 -23.13
CA ARG A 81 -12.57 -1.97 -22.53
C ARG A 81 -12.93 -2.08 -21.05
N ASN A 82 -12.63 -1.04 -20.27
CA ASN A 82 -13.05 -0.89 -18.88
C ASN A 82 -12.69 -2.09 -17.97
N ALA A 83 -11.49 -2.66 -18.15
CA ALA A 83 -11.02 -3.74 -17.29
C ALA A 83 -10.96 -3.29 -15.82
N PRO A 84 -11.35 -4.15 -14.86
CA PRO A 84 -11.27 -3.83 -13.45
C PRO A 84 -9.82 -3.63 -13.02
N LYS A 85 -9.60 -2.74 -12.05
CA LYS A 85 -8.28 -2.55 -11.42
C LYS A 85 -8.02 -3.68 -10.45
N GLU A 86 -6.76 -4.14 -10.39
CA GLU A 86 -6.34 -5.21 -9.50
C GLU A 86 -6.09 -4.68 -8.09
N PHE A 87 -6.80 -5.23 -7.10
CA PHE A 87 -6.59 -4.97 -5.69
C PHE A 87 -5.17 -5.34 -5.26
N VAL A 88 -4.61 -6.43 -5.78
CA VAL A 88 -3.23 -6.83 -5.45
C VAL A 88 -2.24 -5.72 -5.82
N SER A 89 -2.38 -5.11 -7.00
CA SER A 89 -1.51 -4.02 -7.42
C SER A 89 -1.70 -2.80 -6.51
N ILE A 90 -2.94 -2.44 -6.18
CA ILE A 90 -3.24 -1.31 -5.29
C ILE A 90 -2.62 -1.49 -3.90
N LEU A 91 -2.63 -2.71 -3.36
CA LEU A 91 -2.14 -3.01 -2.00
C LEU A 91 -0.61 -3.18 -1.93
N THR A 92 0.05 -3.46 -3.06
CA THR A 92 1.50 -3.73 -3.10
C THR A 92 2.30 -2.61 -3.73
N GLU A 93 1.71 -1.83 -4.65
CA GLU A 93 2.37 -0.68 -5.26
C GLU A 93 2.76 0.33 -4.17
N GLU A 94 4.01 0.81 -4.23
CA GLU A 94 4.37 2.00 -3.49
C GLU A 94 3.53 3.17 -4.02
N PRO A 95 3.05 4.07 -3.14
CA PRO A 95 2.39 5.28 -3.59
C PRO A 95 3.37 6.00 -4.51
N LYS A 96 3.15 5.90 -5.82
CA LYS A 96 3.86 6.69 -6.80
C LYS A 96 3.60 8.13 -6.40
N GLU A 97 4.66 8.92 -6.19
CA GLU A 97 4.51 10.36 -6.13
C GLU A 97 3.69 10.75 -7.35
N ARG A 98 2.46 11.18 -7.11
CA ARG A 98 1.67 11.70 -8.20
C ARG A 98 2.46 12.89 -8.70
N LYS A 99 2.79 12.91 -9.99
CA LYS A 99 3.26 14.11 -10.68
C LYS A 99 2.09 15.09 -10.80
N GLU A 100 1.45 15.42 -9.69
CA GLU A 100 0.49 16.49 -9.58
C GLU A 100 1.31 17.78 -9.56
N SER A 101 1.18 18.58 -10.61
CA SER A 101 1.67 19.95 -10.61
C SER A 101 0.80 20.75 -9.66
N VAL A 102 1.27 20.92 -8.42
CA VAL A 102 0.65 21.79 -7.42
C VAL A 102 1.19 23.21 -7.64
N PHE A 103 0.29 24.16 -7.85
CA PHE A 103 0.63 25.56 -8.06
C PHE A 103 0.45 26.35 -6.76
N LYS A 104 1.37 27.27 -6.47
CA LYS A 104 1.33 28.09 -5.25
C LYS A 104 0.33 29.24 -5.35
N SER A 105 -0.11 29.60 -6.57
CA SER A 105 -1.07 30.66 -6.84
C SER A 105 -1.86 30.39 -8.14
N GLY A 106 -2.97 31.11 -8.33
CA GLY A 106 -3.75 31.04 -9.58
C GLY A 106 -2.96 31.56 -10.80
N GLU A 107 -2.06 32.52 -10.60
CA GLU A 107 -1.20 33.04 -11.65
C GLU A 107 -0.17 32.00 -12.13
N ASP A 108 0.41 31.23 -11.21
CA ASP A 108 1.33 30.13 -11.54
C ASP A 108 0.63 29.06 -12.41
N PHE A 109 -0.65 28.80 -12.13
CA PHE A 109 -1.47 27.88 -12.92
C PHE A 109 -1.71 28.42 -14.33
N GLU A 110 -2.13 29.68 -14.48
CA GLU A 110 -2.39 30.27 -15.80
C GLU A 110 -1.12 30.34 -16.66
N ASN A 111 0.03 30.66 -16.06
CA ASN A 111 1.32 30.68 -16.74
C ASN A 111 1.77 29.29 -17.20
N ALA A 112 1.48 28.24 -16.43
CA ALA A 112 1.74 26.86 -16.84
C ALA A 112 0.78 26.39 -17.94
N ARG A 113 -0.51 26.74 -17.82
CA ARG A 113 -1.54 26.46 -18.82
C ARG A 113 -1.22 27.11 -20.18
N ALA A 114 -0.80 28.37 -20.18
CA ALA A 114 -0.41 29.08 -21.40
C ALA A 114 0.79 28.42 -22.10
N ARG A 115 1.78 27.91 -21.34
CA ARG A 115 2.91 27.16 -21.88
C ARG A 115 2.47 25.85 -22.55
N ILE A 116 1.62 25.07 -21.88
CA ILE A 116 1.10 23.81 -22.41
C ILE A 116 0.30 24.04 -23.70
N LEU A 117 -0.53 25.09 -23.75
CA LEU A 117 -1.29 25.45 -24.95
C LEU A 117 -0.38 25.83 -26.12
N LYS A 118 0.66 26.62 -25.86
CA LYS A 118 1.64 27.00 -26.88
C LYS A 118 2.42 25.79 -27.41
N ASP A 119 2.82 24.87 -26.55
CA ASP A 119 3.53 23.65 -26.95
C ASP A 119 2.63 22.70 -27.77
N LEU A 120 1.33 22.68 -27.53
CA LEU A 120 0.35 21.94 -28.34
C LEU A 120 0.14 22.57 -29.73
N GLU A 121 0.15 23.90 -29.82
CA GLU A 121 0.05 24.61 -31.09
C GLU A 121 1.29 24.39 -31.98
N VAL A 122 2.48 24.32 -31.38
CA VAL A 122 3.74 24.03 -32.11
C VAL A 122 3.77 22.58 -32.61
N ASN A 123 3.24 21.62 -31.84
CA ASN A 123 3.25 20.20 -32.22
C ASN A 123 2.15 19.82 -33.24
N ASN A 124 1.07 20.59 -33.35
CA ASN A 124 0.01 20.39 -34.35
C ASN A 124 0.27 21.12 -35.68
N GLY A 125 1.40 21.83 -35.81
CA GLY A 125 1.79 22.62 -36.97
C GLY A 125 2.82 21.96 -37.91
N ASN A 126 3.10 20.66 -37.75
CA ASN A 126 3.95 19.86 -38.65
C ASN A 126 3.13 18.75 -39.34
#